data_AF-A0A162TTP2-F1
#
_entry.id   AF-A0A162TTP2-F1
#
_cell.length_a   1.000
_cell.length_b   1.000
_cell.length_c   1.000
_cell.angle_alpha   90.00
_cell.angle_beta   90.00
_cell.angle_gamma   90.00
#
_symmetry.space_group_name_H-M   'P 1'
#
loop_
_entity.id
_entity.type
_entity.pdbx_description
1 polymer ?
#
loop_
_entity_poly.entity_id
_entity_poly.type
_entity_poly.pdbx_seq_one_letter_code
_entity_poly.pdbx_strand_id
1 'polypeptide(L)'
;MLYDLNIPCPAQRDHQTIERLLLILSRFSQLDTSTIALNHVMEGYNPTKFKRMEPIVFEQVKYPVNQLSRLTIDTNTPLPDDAVQKAREYYDLVSIRTSDPCVFEQACTKLAVDVIALDCSQRLPFHIDPLLVQAAVDRDIYFEICYSPGIRDGTARGYLIQISKQWANYTGKHHLLFSSEALSVSDIRPPGFVYYFAKSIGLPNDKAKCMTMHDLSVWIKSRRINCFFSQINK
;
A
#
# COMPACT_ATOMS: atom_id res chain seq x y z
N MET A 1 2.30 15.99 -6.31
CA MET A 1 1.69 14.69 -6.63
C MET A 1 1.67 13.82 -5.38
N LEU A 2 0.48 13.38 -4.98
CA LEU A 2 0.21 12.59 -3.79
C LEU A 2 0.06 11.11 -4.16
N TYR A 3 0.62 10.21 -3.36
CA TYR A 3 0.53 8.77 -3.56
C TYR A 3 -0.17 8.12 -2.38
N ASP A 4 -1.19 7.32 -2.64
CA ASP A 4 -1.80 6.46 -1.63
C ASP A 4 -2.16 5.10 -2.23
N LEU A 5 -1.32 4.11 -1.95
CA LEU A 5 -1.38 2.81 -2.62
C LEU A 5 -2.25 1.80 -1.89
N ASN A 6 -3.06 2.21 -0.91
CA ASN A 6 -3.90 1.29 -0.16
C ASN A 6 -5.25 1.90 0.20
N ILE A 7 -6.15 2.01 -0.76
CA ILE A 7 -7.54 2.39 -0.51
C ILE A 7 -8.42 1.14 -0.55
N PRO A 8 -8.98 0.68 0.58
CA PRO A 8 -9.77 -0.56 0.63
C PRO A 8 -10.99 -0.51 -0.28
N CYS A 9 -11.02 -1.40 -1.28
CA CYS A 9 -12.10 -1.58 -2.24
C CYS A 9 -12.50 -3.08 -2.28
N PRO A 10 -13.57 -3.48 -1.61
CA PRO A 10 -14.03 -4.87 -1.65
C PRO A 10 -14.49 -5.27 -3.06
N ALA A 11 -14.43 -6.58 -3.39
CA ALA A 11 -14.87 -7.08 -4.71
C ALA A 11 -16.36 -6.84 -4.95
N GLN A 12 -17.16 -6.98 -3.89
CA GLN A 12 -18.58 -6.70 -3.93
C GLN A 12 -18.80 -5.24 -3.55
N ARG A 13 -19.30 -4.47 -4.51
CA ARG A 13 -19.50 -3.03 -4.38
C ARG A 13 -20.94 -2.77 -3.95
N ASP A 14 -21.17 -2.77 -2.65
CA ASP A 14 -22.44 -2.31 -2.10
C ASP A 14 -22.58 -0.79 -2.29
N HIS A 15 -23.80 -0.28 -2.32
CA HIS A 15 -24.07 1.14 -2.54
C HIS A 15 -23.31 2.04 -1.54
N GLN A 16 -23.32 1.68 -0.26
CA GLN A 16 -22.59 2.40 0.80
C GLN A 16 -21.08 2.42 0.57
N THR A 17 -20.52 1.31 0.06
CA THR A 17 -19.09 1.22 -0.26
C THR A 17 -18.73 2.16 -1.41
N ILE A 18 -19.58 2.23 -2.44
CA ILE A 18 -19.37 3.14 -3.57
C ILE A 18 -19.42 4.59 -3.10
N GLU A 19 -20.43 4.99 -2.32
CA GLU A 19 -20.54 6.35 -1.79
C GLU A 19 -19.32 6.74 -0.95
N ARG A 20 -18.87 5.86 -0.06
CA ARG A 20 -17.65 6.04 0.74
C ARG A 20 -16.42 6.25 -0.13
N LEU A 21 -16.25 5.45 -1.17
CA LEU A 21 -15.13 5.58 -2.11
C LEU A 21 -15.23 6.88 -2.90
N LEU A 22 -16.41 7.29 -3.36
CA LEU A 22 -16.60 8.58 -4.05
C LEU A 22 -16.21 9.78 -3.17
N LEU A 23 -16.54 9.73 -1.87
CA LEU A 23 -16.11 10.76 -0.91
C LEU A 23 -14.59 10.80 -0.73
N ILE A 24 -13.94 9.63 -0.68
CA ILE A 24 -12.47 9.53 -0.62
C ILE A 24 -11.83 10.07 -1.89
N LEU A 25 -12.34 9.69 -3.07
CA LEU A 25 -11.82 10.12 -4.37
C LEU A 25 -11.98 11.61 -4.60
N SER A 26 -13.16 12.16 -4.26
CA SER A 26 -13.41 13.60 -4.33
C SER A 26 -12.48 14.37 -3.40
N ARG A 27 -12.15 13.82 -2.21
CA ARG A 27 -11.13 14.43 -1.34
C ARG A 27 -9.75 14.46 -1.99
N PHE A 28 -9.29 13.35 -2.57
CA PHE A 28 -8.00 13.30 -3.27
C PHE A 28 -7.94 14.29 -4.43
N SER A 29 -9.01 14.37 -5.22
CA SER A 29 -9.19 15.32 -6.32
C SER A 29 -9.12 16.79 -5.87
N GLN A 30 -9.50 17.11 -4.63
CA GLN A 30 -9.44 18.48 -4.11
C GLN A 30 -8.04 18.92 -3.64
N LEU A 31 -7.19 17.97 -3.25
CA LEU A 31 -5.91 18.25 -2.62
C LEU A 31 -4.81 18.59 -3.63
N ASP A 32 -4.50 17.65 -4.52
CA ASP A 32 -3.46 17.76 -5.54
C ASP A 32 -3.65 16.64 -6.57
N THR A 33 -2.89 16.67 -7.65
CA THR A 33 -2.72 15.54 -8.56
C THR A 33 -2.31 14.31 -7.76
N SER A 34 -3.04 13.20 -7.89
CA SER A 34 -2.78 12.03 -7.06
C SER A 34 -2.80 10.72 -7.85
N THR A 35 -2.01 9.76 -7.40
CA THR A 35 -2.13 8.36 -7.82
C THR A 35 -2.55 7.55 -6.62
N ILE A 36 -3.68 6.89 -6.75
CA ILE A 36 -4.20 5.99 -5.72
C ILE A 36 -4.19 4.56 -6.23
N ALA A 37 -4.06 3.59 -5.34
CA ALA A 37 -4.35 2.20 -5.66
C ALA A 37 -5.57 1.72 -4.88
N LEU A 38 -6.60 1.32 -5.62
CA LEU A 38 -7.75 0.62 -5.07
C LEU A 38 -7.27 -0.79 -4.72
N ASN A 39 -7.36 -1.14 -3.44
CA ASN A 39 -6.86 -2.40 -2.92
C ASN A 39 -7.99 -3.40 -2.69
N HIS A 40 -7.91 -4.53 -3.37
CA HIS A 40 -8.75 -5.70 -3.11
C HIS A 40 -8.03 -6.64 -2.15
N VAL A 41 -8.58 -6.84 -0.96
CA VAL A 41 -8.05 -7.80 0.01
C VAL A 41 -8.72 -9.16 -0.22
N MET A 42 -7.92 -10.19 -0.45
CA MET A 42 -8.36 -11.58 -0.61
C MET A 42 -7.83 -12.41 0.55
N GLU A 43 -8.74 -12.99 1.32
CA GLU A 43 -8.40 -13.95 2.38
C GLU A 43 -8.08 -15.31 1.76
N GLY A 44 -6.87 -15.80 2.04
CA GLY A 44 -6.30 -16.97 1.39
C GLY A 44 -6.00 -16.74 -0.09
N TYR A 45 -5.48 -17.77 -0.75
CA TYR A 45 -5.18 -17.73 -2.18
C TYR A 45 -6.25 -18.43 -3.00
N ASN A 46 -6.96 -17.67 -3.83
CA ASN A 46 -7.92 -18.23 -4.79
C ASN A 46 -7.89 -17.47 -6.13
N PRO A 47 -7.17 -17.99 -7.15
CA PRO A 47 -7.03 -17.30 -8.43
C PRO A 47 -8.34 -17.19 -9.23
N THR A 48 -9.35 -18.02 -8.94
CA THR A 48 -10.66 -17.94 -9.63
C THR A 48 -11.45 -16.69 -9.25
N LYS A 49 -11.09 -16.05 -8.13
CA LYS A 49 -11.72 -14.81 -7.65
C LYS A 49 -11.02 -13.55 -8.17
N PHE A 50 -9.95 -13.68 -8.96
CA PHE A 50 -9.29 -12.54 -9.54
C PHE A 50 -10.23 -11.76 -10.46
N LYS A 51 -10.27 -10.46 -10.25
CA LYS A 51 -11.13 -9.55 -11.00
C LYS A 51 -10.41 -8.24 -11.21
N ARG A 52 -10.22 -7.87 -12.47
CA ARG A 52 -9.73 -6.55 -12.83
C ARG A 52 -10.73 -5.51 -12.35
N MET A 53 -10.26 -4.55 -11.56
CA MET A 53 -11.11 -3.49 -11.04
C MET A 53 -11.21 -2.36 -12.05
N GLU A 54 -12.44 -2.10 -12.49
CA GLU A 54 -12.72 -0.92 -13.29
C GLU A 54 -12.55 0.34 -12.44
N PRO A 55 -11.90 1.40 -12.98
CA PRO A 55 -11.78 2.70 -12.34
C PRO A 55 -13.15 3.25 -11.94
N ILE A 56 -13.21 3.90 -10.77
CA ILE A 56 -14.43 4.52 -10.29
C ILE A 56 -14.53 5.90 -10.92
N VAL A 57 -15.58 6.12 -11.72
CA VAL A 57 -15.86 7.43 -12.30
C VAL A 57 -16.57 8.29 -11.27
N PHE A 58 -16.15 9.55 -11.13
CA PHE A 58 -16.74 10.51 -10.21
C PHE A 58 -16.75 11.91 -10.84
N GLU A 59 -17.71 12.73 -10.40
CA GLU A 59 -17.94 14.07 -10.94
C GLU A 59 -17.11 15.14 -10.21
N GLN A 60 -17.04 16.34 -10.79
CA GLN A 60 -16.43 17.53 -10.17
C GLN A 60 -14.95 17.36 -9.81
N VAL A 61 -14.17 16.84 -10.77
CA VAL A 61 -12.73 16.64 -10.63
C VAL A 61 -11.98 17.97 -10.73
N LYS A 62 -11.33 18.41 -9.64
CA LYS A 62 -10.49 19.62 -9.65
C LYS A 62 -9.07 19.29 -10.11
N TYR A 63 -8.47 18.25 -9.53
CA TYR A 63 -7.18 17.70 -9.94
C TYR A 63 -7.33 16.22 -10.31
N PRO A 64 -6.61 15.74 -11.34
CA PRO A 64 -6.77 14.37 -11.80
C PRO A 64 -6.27 13.36 -10.77
N VAL A 65 -7.04 12.28 -10.61
CA VAL A 65 -6.74 11.15 -9.73
C VAL A 65 -6.51 9.91 -10.61
N ASN A 66 -5.26 9.47 -10.72
CA ASN A 66 -4.90 8.23 -11.40
C ASN A 66 -5.24 7.04 -10.50
N GLN A 67 -5.97 6.05 -11.02
CA GLN A 67 -6.44 4.90 -10.26
C GLN A 67 -5.73 3.63 -10.72
N LEU A 68 -5.02 3.01 -9.80
CA LEU A 68 -4.36 1.72 -9.97
C LEU A 68 -5.19 0.62 -9.30
N SER A 69 -5.05 -0.59 -9.81
CA SER A 69 -5.61 -1.79 -9.20
C SER A 69 -4.54 -2.52 -8.39
N ARG A 70 -4.85 -2.84 -7.13
CA ARG A 70 -3.97 -3.56 -6.22
C ARG A 70 -4.68 -4.78 -5.64
N LEU A 71 -3.94 -5.87 -5.49
CA LEU A 71 -4.34 -7.06 -4.74
C LEU A 71 -3.50 -7.19 -3.46
N THR A 72 -4.13 -7.38 -2.32
CA THR A 72 -3.49 -7.88 -1.10
C THR A 72 -3.97 -9.29 -0.84
N ILE A 73 -3.04 -10.25 -0.88
CA ILE A 73 -3.30 -11.64 -0.48
C ILE A 73 -3.01 -11.74 1.02
N ASP A 74 -4.05 -11.90 1.83
CA ASP A 74 -3.92 -12.11 3.27
C ASP A 74 -3.95 -13.60 3.56
N THR A 75 -2.79 -14.17 3.87
CA THR A 75 -2.66 -15.62 4.03
C THR A 75 -1.59 -16.01 5.04
N ASN A 76 -1.84 -17.09 5.76
CA ASN A 76 -0.87 -17.78 6.60
C ASN A 76 -0.44 -19.12 5.98
N THR A 77 -0.86 -19.40 4.74
CA THR A 77 -0.40 -20.57 3.99
C THR A 77 0.57 -20.15 2.89
N PRO A 78 1.62 -20.95 2.63
CA PRO A 78 2.56 -20.71 1.54
C PRO A 78 1.85 -20.60 0.20
N LEU A 79 2.29 -19.64 -0.62
CA LEU A 79 1.73 -19.42 -1.94
C LEU A 79 2.46 -20.28 -2.99
N PRO A 80 1.76 -20.71 -4.05
CA PRO A 80 2.42 -21.24 -5.24
C PRO A 80 3.39 -20.21 -5.86
N ASP A 81 4.48 -20.68 -6.46
CA ASP A 81 5.51 -19.80 -7.05
C ASP A 81 4.98 -18.92 -8.20
N ASP A 82 3.96 -19.40 -8.92
CA ASP A 82 3.30 -18.70 -10.03
C ASP A 82 2.15 -17.77 -9.59
N ALA A 83 1.84 -17.72 -8.29
CA ALA A 83 0.70 -16.97 -7.75
C ALA A 83 0.75 -15.49 -8.10
N VAL A 84 1.93 -14.88 -7.95
CA VAL A 84 2.11 -13.45 -8.22
C VAL A 84 2.03 -13.16 -9.72
N GLN A 85 2.57 -14.05 -10.56
CA GLN A 85 2.49 -13.90 -12.02
C GLN A 85 1.03 -13.91 -12.50
N LYS A 86 0.23 -14.86 -12.00
CA LYS A 86 -1.22 -14.91 -12.29
C LYS A 86 -1.95 -13.66 -11.83
N ALA A 87 -1.62 -13.14 -10.64
CA ALA A 87 -2.25 -11.92 -10.13
C ALA A 87 -1.91 -10.68 -10.97
N ARG A 88 -0.68 -10.59 -11.51
CA ARG A 88 -0.24 -9.46 -12.35
C ARG A 88 -1.01 -9.31 -13.67
N GLU A 89 -1.68 -10.36 -14.14
CA GLU A 89 -2.55 -10.27 -15.32
C GLU A 89 -3.81 -9.42 -15.06
N TYR A 90 -4.22 -9.29 -13.79
CA TYR A 90 -5.45 -8.64 -13.37
C TYR A 90 -5.24 -7.35 -12.57
N TYR A 91 -4.10 -7.23 -11.89
CA TYR A 91 -3.78 -6.14 -10.96
C TYR A 91 -2.45 -5.49 -11.31
N ASP A 92 -2.38 -4.16 -11.15
CA ASP A 92 -1.15 -3.39 -11.39
C ASP A 92 -0.12 -3.60 -10.27
N LEU A 93 -0.58 -3.79 -9.02
CA LEU A 93 0.25 -4.03 -7.85
C LEU A 93 -0.19 -5.28 -7.11
N VAL A 94 0.78 -6.11 -6.69
CA VAL A 94 0.52 -7.31 -5.89
C VAL A 94 1.24 -7.21 -4.56
N SER A 95 0.48 -7.40 -3.49
CA SER A 95 0.97 -7.33 -2.12
C SER A 95 0.55 -8.55 -1.32
N ILE A 96 1.31 -8.84 -0.27
CA ILE A 96 1.02 -9.93 0.66
C ILE A 96 0.95 -9.39 2.09
N ARG A 97 -0.01 -9.90 2.86
CA ARG A 97 -0.13 -9.69 4.30
C ARG A 97 -0.12 -11.08 4.94
N THR A 98 0.65 -11.25 6.01
CA THR A 98 0.75 -12.53 6.70
C THR A 98 1.11 -12.35 8.17
N SER A 99 0.62 -13.29 8.98
CA SER A 99 0.97 -13.44 10.39
C SER A 99 1.86 -14.66 10.63
N ASP A 100 2.22 -15.41 9.59
CA ASP A 100 3.03 -16.61 9.67
C ASP A 100 4.49 -16.33 9.26
N PRO A 101 5.49 -16.72 10.08
CA PRO A 101 6.88 -16.46 9.79
C PRO A 101 7.41 -17.21 8.56
N CYS A 102 6.89 -18.41 8.26
CA CYS A 102 7.32 -19.18 7.09
C CYS A 102 6.83 -18.51 5.79
N VAL A 103 5.59 -18.01 5.79
CA VAL A 103 5.05 -17.25 4.64
C VAL A 103 5.79 -15.92 4.48
N PHE A 104 6.14 -15.25 5.58
CA PHE A 104 6.94 -14.03 5.54
C PHE A 104 8.34 -14.27 4.94
N GLU A 105 9.02 -15.34 5.35
CA GLU A 105 10.30 -15.76 4.76
C GLU A 105 10.15 -16.05 3.26
N GLN A 106 9.09 -16.77 2.87
CA GLN A 106 8.80 -17.05 1.46
C GLN A 106 8.58 -15.76 0.65
N ALA A 107 7.88 -14.77 1.23
CA ALA A 107 7.67 -13.47 0.60
C ALA A 107 8.99 -12.72 0.38
N CYS A 108 9.88 -12.74 1.39
CA CYS A 108 11.17 -12.07 1.33
C CYS A 108 12.16 -12.72 0.35
N THR A 109 12.13 -14.05 0.22
CA THR A 109 13.18 -14.80 -0.50
C THR A 109 12.76 -15.33 -1.87
N LYS A 110 11.48 -15.71 -2.06
CA LYS A 110 11.02 -16.43 -3.26
C LYS A 110 9.96 -15.69 -4.07
N LEU A 111 8.93 -15.15 -3.42
CA LEU A 111 7.80 -14.54 -4.13
C LEU A 111 8.20 -13.21 -4.77
N ALA A 112 7.68 -12.94 -5.97
CA ALA A 112 7.95 -11.71 -6.72
C ALA A 112 6.91 -10.60 -6.43
N VAL A 113 6.52 -10.45 -5.16
CA VAL A 113 5.54 -9.42 -4.72
C VAL A 113 6.14 -8.01 -4.83
N ASP A 114 5.28 -7.01 -4.97
CA ASP A 114 5.70 -5.60 -4.99
C ASP A 114 5.86 -5.06 -3.56
N VAL A 115 4.91 -5.44 -2.69
CA VAL A 115 4.77 -4.88 -1.34
C VAL A 115 4.47 -5.97 -0.33
N ILE A 116 5.15 -5.95 0.82
CA ILE A 116 4.79 -6.72 2.01
C ILE A 116 4.07 -5.77 2.97
N ALA A 117 2.77 -5.99 3.18
CA ALA A 117 1.93 -5.13 4.01
C ALA A 117 1.98 -5.58 5.47
N LEU A 118 2.29 -4.63 6.36
CA LEU A 118 2.42 -4.86 7.79
C LEU A 118 1.15 -4.44 8.51
N ASP A 119 0.57 -5.36 9.27
CA ASP A 119 -0.53 -5.01 10.16
C ASP A 119 0.00 -4.25 11.38
N CYS A 120 -0.30 -2.95 11.43
CA CYS A 120 0.08 -2.05 12.51
C CYS A 120 -1.03 -1.84 13.55
N SER A 121 -2.18 -2.51 13.39
CA SER A 121 -3.27 -2.45 14.37
C SER A 121 -2.97 -3.24 15.64
N GLN A 122 -2.08 -4.21 15.54
CA GLN A 122 -1.68 -5.12 16.60
C GLN A 122 -0.17 -5.27 16.66
N ARG A 123 0.31 -5.89 17.74
CA ARG A 123 1.72 -6.30 17.84
C ARG A 123 2.01 -7.33 16.75
N LEU A 124 3.17 -7.20 16.09
CA LEU A 124 3.63 -8.19 15.12
C LEU A 124 3.65 -9.60 15.76
N PRO A 125 3.08 -10.61 15.08
CA PRO A 125 2.87 -11.93 15.66
C PRO A 125 4.15 -12.77 15.78
N PHE A 126 5.22 -12.38 15.08
CA PHE A 126 6.52 -13.07 15.10
C PHE A 126 7.70 -12.12 15.18
N HIS A 127 8.84 -12.66 15.62
CA HIS A 127 10.12 -11.96 15.58
C HIS A 127 10.67 -11.95 14.14
N ILE A 128 11.16 -10.80 13.71
CA ILE A 128 11.64 -10.59 12.36
C ILE A 128 13.16 -10.62 12.36
N ASP A 129 13.71 -11.50 11.52
CA ASP A 129 15.14 -11.54 11.22
C ASP A 129 15.50 -10.38 10.25
N PRO A 130 16.39 -9.45 10.65
CA PRO A 130 16.87 -8.39 9.77
C PRO A 130 17.47 -8.88 8.45
N LEU A 131 18.04 -10.09 8.41
CA LEU A 131 18.60 -10.67 7.18
C LEU A 131 17.51 -10.94 6.13
N LEU A 132 16.33 -11.39 6.55
CA LEU A 132 15.18 -11.58 5.65
C LEU A 132 14.69 -10.25 5.09
N VAL A 133 14.66 -9.22 5.94
CA VAL A 133 14.29 -7.86 5.50
C VAL A 133 15.26 -7.36 4.44
N GLN A 134 16.57 -7.53 4.67
CA GLN A 134 17.58 -7.13 3.69
C GLN A 134 17.45 -7.92 2.38
N ALA A 135 17.20 -9.23 2.44
CA ALA A 135 16.98 -10.05 1.25
C ALA A 135 15.78 -9.57 0.42
N ALA A 136 14.71 -9.09 1.06
CA ALA A 136 13.57 -8.49 0.36
C ALA A 136 13.93 -7.14 -0.26
N VAL A 137 14.70 -6.30 0.43
CA VAL A 137 15.18 -4.99 -0.07
C VAL A 137 16.07 -5.18 -1.29
N ASP A 138 16.97 -6.16 -1.29
CA ASP A 138 17.85 -6.48 -2.42
C ASP A 138 17.06 -6.93 -3.67
N ARG A 139 15.83 -7.42 -3.45
CA ARG A 139 14.86 -7.81 -4.49
C ARG A 139 13.88 -6.68 -4.85
N ASP A 140 14.13 -5.46 -4.38
CA ASP A 140 13.31 -4.26 -4.59
C ASP A 140 11.86 -4.40 -4.07
N ILE A 141 11.67 -5.14 -2.99
CA ILE A 141 10.35 -5.29 -2.34
C ILE A 141 10.19 -4.20 -1.28
N TYR A 142 9.03 -3.55 -1.27
CA TYR A 142 8.71 -2.49 -0.31
C TYR A 142 7.93 -3.03 0.87
N PHE A 143 8.19 -2.50 2.06
CA PHE A 143 7.40 -2.78 3.26
C PHE A 143 6.42 -1.63 3.49
N GLU A 144 5.14 -1.98 3.57
CA GLU A 144 4.08 -1.01 3.75
C GLU A 144 3.64 -0.92 5.21
N ILE A 145 3.53 0.32 5.68
CA ILE A 145 3.02 0.69 6.99
C ILE A 145 1.74 1.49 6.81
N CYS A 146 0.62 0.91 7.24
CA CYS A 146 -0.69 1.57 7.20
C CYS A 146 -0.88 2.42 8.46
N TYR A 147 -1.06 3.74 8.30
CA TYR A 147 -1.11 4.65 9.45
C TYR A 147 -2.52 4.88 10.01
N SER A 148 -3.60 4.62 9.25
CA SER A 148 -4.97 4.90 9.72
C SER A 148 -5.36 4.20 11.03
N PRO A 149 -4.97 2.93 11.29
CA PRO A 149 -5.24 2.31 12.59
C PRO A 149 -4.75 3.15 13.77
N GLY A 150 -3.55 3.74 13.67
CA GLY A 150 -2.98 4.59 14.72
C GLY A 150 -3.61 5.99 14.84
N ILE A 151 -4.38 6.43 13.84
CA ILE A 151 -5.22 7.63 13.96
C ILE A 151 -6.44 7.32 14.82
N ARG A 152 -7.10 6.19 14.55
CA ARG A 152 -8.38 5.81 15.15
C ARG A 152 -8.25 5.31 16.59
N ASP A 153 -7.17 4.59 16.90
CA ASP A 153 -6.95 4.01 18.21
C ASP A 153 -5.58 4.38 18.81
N GLY A 154 -5.54 4.62 20.12
CA GLY A 154 -4.34 5.02 20.84
C GLY A 154 -3.34 3.88 21.03
N THR A 155 -3.83 2.65 21.18
CA THR A 155 -2.98 1.46 21.34
C THR A 155 -2.31 1.11 20.01
N ALA A 156 -3.08 1.09 18.93
CA ALA A 156 -2.58 0.94 17.55
C ALA A 156 -1.56 2.01 17.19
N ARG A 157 -1.68 3.23 17.72
CA ARG A 157 -0.67 4.29 17.53
C ARG A 157 0.68 3.93 18.14
N GLY A 158 0.68 3.30 19.31
CA GLY A 158 1.88 2.78 19.95
C GLY A 158 2.56 1.73 19.07
N TYR A 159 1.79 0.76 18.58
CA TYR A 159 2.29 -0.27 17.66
C TYR A 159 2.80 0.31 16.35
N LEU A 160 2.06 1.23 15.72
CA LEU A 160 2.48 1.94 14.52
C LEU A 160 3.86 2.59 14.70
N ILE A 161 4.07 3.36 15.77
CA ILE A 161 5.37 4.03 16.02
C ILE A 161 6.48 2.99 16.26
N GLN A 162 6.21 1.97 17.07
CA GLN A 162 7.19 0.93 17.39
C GLN A 162 7.61 0.14 16.14
N ILE A 163 6.63 -0.37 15.39
CA ILE A 163 6.81 -1.12 14.15
C ILE A 163 7.56 -0.23 13.15
N SER A 164 7.08 0.99 12.90
CA SER A 164 7.72 1.91 11.94
C SER A 164 9.19 2.15 12.26
N LYS A 165 9.53 2.37 13.54
CA LYS A 165 10.91 2.62 13.98
C LYS A 165 11.79 1.37 13.81
N GLN A 166 11.26 0.20 14.13
CA GLN A 166 11.96 -1.08 13.96
C GLN A 166 12.26 -1.35 12.47
N TRP A 167 11.25 -1.19 11.62
CA TRP A 167 11.38 -1.41 10.18
C TRP A 167 12.27 -0.39 9.48
N ALA A 168 12.25 0.88 9.92
CA ALA A 168 13.19 1.89 9.45
C ALA A 168 14.64 1.50 9.73
N ASN A 169 14.92 0.83 10.85
CA ASN A 169 16.27 0.35 11.15
C ASN A 169 16.65 -0.88 10.30
N TYR A 170 15.74 -1.83 10.11
CA TYR A 170 16.01 -3.07 9.36
C TYR A 170 16.19 -2.84 7.86
N THR A 171 15.44 -1.90 7.29
CA THR A 171 15.49 -1.59 5.85
C THR A 171 16.61 -0.61 5.47
N GLY A 172 17.47 -0.22 6.43
CA GLY A 172 18.43 0.87 6.21
C GLY A 172 17.76 2.21 5.89
N LYS A 173 16.50 2.39 6.30
CA LYS A 173 15.65 3.59 6.08
C LYS A 173 15.24 3.79 4.62
N HIS A 174 15.20 2.72 3.82
CA HIS A 174 14.73 2.71 2.42
C HIS A 174 13.58 1.71 2.26
N HIS A 175 12.99 1.61 1.06
CA HIS A 175 11.97 0.59 0.76
C HIS A 175 10.80 0.51 1.75
N LEU A 176 10.47 1.65 2.36
CA LEU A 176 9.30 1.81 3.20
C LEU A 176 8.25 2.60 2.44
N LEU A 177 7.00 2.16 2.56
CA LEU A 177 5.82 2.81 2.00
C LEU A 177 4.87 3.17 3.14
N PHE A 178 4.39 4.40 3.17
CA PHE A 178 3.27 4.78 4.02
C PHE A 178 2.01 4.89 3.18
N SER A 179 0.95 4.25 3.63
CA SER A 179 -0.37 4.32 3.02
C SER A 179 -1.43 4.54 4.06
N SER A 180 -2.59 5.01 3.63
CA SER A 180 -3.64 5.32 4.58
C SER A 180 -4.37 4.05 5.02
N GLU A 181 -4.81 3.17 4.13
CA GLU A 181 -5.89 2.21 4.44
C GLU A 181 -7.14 2.97 4.94
N ALA A 182 -7.42 4.11 4.31
CA ALA A 182 -8.49 5.01 4.70
C ALA A 182 -9.87 4.35 4.53
N LEU A 183 -10.59 4.22 5.64
CA LEU A 183 -12.00 3.84 5.62
C LEU A 183 -12.87 5.07 5.44
N SER A 184 -12.42 6.22 5.91
CA SER A 184 -13.12 7.50 5.83
C SER A 184 -12.22 8.61 5.30
N VAL A 185 -12.83 9.70 4.84
CA VAL A 185 -12.13 10.91 4.39
C VAL A 185 -11.23 11.49 5.50
N SER A 186 -11.65 11.36 6.76
CA SER A 186 -10.95 11.85 7.95
C SER A 186 -9.63 11.15 8.21
N ASP A 187 -9.40 9.98 7.61
CA ASP A 187 -8.16 9.22 7.76
C ASP A 187 -7.05 9.71 6.80
N ILE A 188 -7.42 10.40 5.72
CA ILE A 188 -6.47 10.84 4.69
C ILE A 188 -5.58 11.94 5.27
N ARG A 189 -4.28 11.89 4.97
CA ARG A 189 -3.29 12.87 5.42
C ARG A 189 -2.52 13.45 4.24
N PRO A 190 -2.16 14.74 4.28
CA PRO A 190 -1.34 15.33 3.23
C PRO A 190 0.10 14.79 3.28
N PRO A 191 0.87 14.87 2.18
CA PRO A 191 2.24 14.35 2.12
C PRO A 191 3.16 14.92 3.21
N GLY A 192 2.95 16.18 3.59
CA GLY A 192 3.71 16.82 4.66
C GLY A 192 3.57 16.12 6.02
N PHE A 193 2.39 15.53 6.31
CA PHE A 193 2.20 14.74 7.52
C PHE A 193 3.05 13.48 7.49
N VAL A 194 3.04 12.76 6.36
CA VAL A 194 3.85 11.56 6.16
C VAL A 194 5.35 11.89 6.29
N TYR A 195 5.79 13.02 5.74
CA TYR A 195 7.16 13.51 5.91
C TYR A 195 7.53 13.73 7.39
N TYR A 196 6.70 14.46 8.15
CA TYR A 196 6.98 14.72 9.56
C TYR A 196 6.87 13.45 10.42
N PHE A 197 5.96 12.54 10.08
CA PHE A 197 5.88 11.23 10.71
C PHE A 197 7.16 10.41 10.46
N ALA A 198 7.62 10.32 9.21
CA ALA A 198 8.88 9.66 8.85
C ALA A 198 10.07 10.26 9.61
N LYS A 199 10.10 11.59 9.80
CA LYS A 199 11.11 12.23 10.65
C LYS A 199 11.01 11.83 12.12
N SER A 200 9.79 11.75 12.66
CA SER A 200 9.57 11.40 14.08
C SER A 200 10.04 9.99 14.42
N ILE A 201 10.00 9.06 13.46
CA ILE A 201 10.51 7.69 13.62
C ILE A 201 12.02 7.58 13.37
N GLY A 202 12.71 8.69 13.05
CA GLY A 202 14.16 8.77 12.96
C GLY A 202 14.76 8.70 11.55
N LEU A 203 13.97 8.95 10.50
CA LEU A 203 14.51 9.08 9.15
C LEU A 203 15.18 10.44 8.91
N PRO A 204 16.31 10.47 8.19
CA PRO A 204 16.91 11.73 7.75
C PRO A 204 16.01 12.43 6.72
N ASN A 205 16.19 13.74 6.55
CA ASN A 205 15.35 14.57 5.68
C ASN A 205 15.25 14.02 4.25
N ASP A 206 16.37 13.56 3.69
CA ASP A 206 16.40 13.09 2.29
C ASP A 206 15.54 11.85 2.11
N LYS A 207 15.65 10.89 3.03
CA LYS A 207 14.86 9.66 3.00
C LYS A 207 13.39 9.89 3.34
N ALA A 208 13.10 10.78 4.28
CA ALA A 208 11.73 11.19 4.56
C ALA A 208 11.06 11.85 3.34
N LYS A 209 11.79 12.65 2.54
CA LYS A 209 11.26 13.22 1.28
C LYS A 209 10.99 12.15 0.23
N CYS A 210 11.94 11.22 0.03
CA CYS A 210 11.83 10.11 -0.90
C CYS A 210 10.52 9.32 -0.74
N MET A 211 10.11 9.08 0.51
CA MET A 211 8.88 8.34 0.85
C MET A 211 7.57 9.05 0.46
N THR A 212 7.61 10.35 0.15
CA THR A 212 6.39 11.14 -0.06
C THR A 212 6.07 11.47 -1.51
N MET A 213 7.06 11.53 -2.41
CA MET A 213 6.84 12.13 -3.74
C MET A 213 7.62 11.47 -4.88
N HIS A 214 8.95 11.45 -4.82
CA HIS A 214 9.76 11.20 -6.01
C HIS A 214 9.97 9.70 -6.27
N ASP A 215 10.38 8.94 -5.25
CA ASP A 215 10.81 7.56 -5.45
C ASP A 215 9.63 6.64 -5.75
N LEU A 216 8.45 6.90 -5.16
CA LEU A 216 7.22 6.17 -5.48
C LEU A 216 6.81 6.37 -6.94
N SER A 217 7.01 7.57 -7.50
CA SER A 217 6.70 7.85 -8.90
C SER A 217 7.57 7.05 -9.86
N VAL A 218 8.86 6.92 -9.52
CA VAL A 218 9.85 6.18 -10.32
C VAL A 218 9.62 4.69 -10.16
N TRP A 219 9.35 4.23 -8.94
CA TRP A 219 9.05 2.83 -8.62
C TRP A 219 7.76 2.35 -9.31
N ILE A 220 6.69 3.16 -9.30
CA ILE A 220 5.46 2.87 -10.04
C ILE A 220 5.74 2.75 -11.55
N LYS A 221 6.57 3.63 -12.11
CA LYS A 221 6.93 3.63 -13.54
C LYS A 221 7.83 2.45 -13.91
N SER A 222 8.79 2.09 -13.06
CA SER A 222 9.71 0.97 -13.32
C SER A 222 8.99 -0.37 -13.36
N ARG A 223 7.87 -0.49 -12.65
CA ARG A 223 7.01 -1.69 -12.62
C ARG A 223 6.11 -1.85 -13.86
N ARG A 224 6.26 -1.00 -14.91
CA ARG A 224 5.44 -1.00 -16.15
C ARG A 224 3.93 -1.08 -15.86
N ILE A 225 3.44 -0.15 -15.06
CA ILE A 225 2.00 0.05 -14.92
C ILE A 225 1.49 0.74 -16.20
N ASN A 226 0.66 0.05 -16.98
CA ASN A 226 -0.12 0.62 -18.07
C ASN A 226 -1.12 1.62 -17.48
N CYS A 227 -0.65 2.79 -17.05
CA CYS A 227 -1.52 3.90 -16.69
C CYS A 227 -2.24 4.31 -17.97
N PHE A 228 -3.48 3.85 -18.11
CA PHE A 228 -4.45 4.50 -18.99
C PHE A 228 -4.55 5.93 -18.51
N PHE A 229 -3.78 6.82 -19.14
CA PHE A 229 -4.06 8.23 -19.09
C PHE A 229 -5.48 8.37 -19.63
N SER A 230 -6.45 8.64 -18.76
CA SER A 230 -7.67 9.30 -19.16
C SER A 230 -7.24 10.66 -19.71
N GLN A 231 -6.94 10.66 -21.02
CA GLN A 231 -6.90 11.87 -21.80
C GLN A 231 -8.30 12.46 -21.71
N ILE A 232 -8.45 13.40 -20.79
CA ILE A 232 -9.50 14.39 -20.84
C ILE A 232 -9.23 15.15 -22.14
N ASN A 233 -10.00 14.78 -23.17
CA ASN A 233 -10.05 15.56 -24.40
C ASN A 233 -10.44 16.99 -24.04
N LYS A 234 -9.75 17.92 -24.71
CA LYS A 234 -9.96 19.37 -24.69
C LYS A 234 -11.42 19.76 -24.85
#